data_AF-A0AAJ1IK61-F1
#
_entry.id   AF-A0AAJ1IK61-F1
#
_cell.length_a   1.000
_cell.length_b   1.000
_cell.length_c   1.000
_cell.angle_alpha   90.00
_cell.angle_beta   90.00
_cell.angle_gamma   90.00
#
_symmetry.space_group_name_H-M   'P 1'
#
loop_
_entity.id
_entity.type
_entity.pdbx_description
1 polymer ?
#
loop_
_entity_poly.entity_id
_entity_poly.type
_entity_poly.pdbx_seq_one_letter_code
_entity_poly.pdbx_strand_id
1 'polypeptide(L)'
;MKTVNRGTRYKWDNQRSTQVFQFLLRLLPLVIILILSAGFVWVYRNADLRNRLDESVFETSSSKTLIAVKDYFSPLTEFIFSSVLWGRVGEIDSVGEPEDYIELLQARFASIGTVSSFSLTDPAGRELVLKNPYGDSDWFTTEKNNEDSLTYLRNAGGFAESDRPSGSGVRISTVYSLPYLDEPGISLYLQSPFGNAGEGLSIAVDLPLRQMSERLKEDGAVKDAVLFILLPAEEDYIFLPVGNLLKLPDTQTPELDFETATPLDSGADSLISFLDENIPGDQDDDLQLRYETEAGSWMTEFLLIDLGDDELIIGTLVPVESLWTSQFSVPLQLFLLTILAAAAFLLYRLVNDYREASRSPYRIEEILREEIGKGESSKLEFKSSLRWDYREDKVNKALEDIIVKSIAAFSNARGGTLLIGVADSGEILGIEKDYAVLRQEGRDYYEIHLRNLLGSRYGVGYTSKNIAVDFPWLSGHEICRIRIRRGRQPLFTTVKSKNGSPVEKFFIRSGNTSQVLDNPSEITNYILTRFSRWRIGKSFSAS
;
A
#
# COMPACT_ATOMS: atom_id res chain seq x y z
N MET A 1 12.12 -63.50 -16.90
CA MET A 1 12.33 -62.03 -16.93
C MET A 1 11.08 -61.38 -17.50
N LYS A 2 10.17 -60.91 -16.64
CA LYS A 2 8.95 -60.20 -17.06
C LYS A 2 9.25 -58.72 -17.24
N THR A 3 8.95 -58.21 -18.42
CA THR A 3 9.00 -56.81 -18.83
C THR A 3 8.03 -55.99 -17.97
N VAL A 4 8.59 -55.25 -17.00
CA VAL A 4 7.83 -54.27 -16.22
C VAL A 4 7.47 -53.10 -17.13
N ASN A 5 6.17 -52.78 -17.14
CA ASN A 5 5.49 -51.84 -18.00
C ASN A 5 6.09 -50.41 -17.90
N ARG A 6 6.92 -50.02 -18.88
CA ARG A 6 7.54 -48.67 -18.95
C ARG A 6 6.55 -47.54 -19.29
N GLY A 7 5.37 -47.87 -19.81
CA GLY A 7 4.38 -46.88 -20.29
C GLY A 7 3.65 -46.10 -19.18
N THR A 8 3.49 -46.68 -18.00
CA THR A 8 2.85 -45.99 -16.87
C THR A 8 3.79 -45.01 -16.19
N ARG A 9 5.08 -45.32 -16.02
CA ARG A 9 6.06 -44.38 -15.46
C ARG A 9 6.19 -43.09 -16.30
N TYR A 10 6.18 -43.20 -17.63
CA TYR A 10 6.36 -42.08 -18.55
C TYR A 10 5.15 -41.12 -18.60
N LYS A 11 3.91 -41.65 -18.53
CA LYS A 11 2.69 -40.81 -18.49
C LYS A 11 2.58 -39.99 -17.20
N TRP A 12 3.07 -40.50 -16.08
CA TRP A 12 2.98 -39.84 -14.77
C TRP A 12 4.05 -38.77 -14.54
N ASP A 13 5.27 -38.95 -15.08
CA ASP A 13 6.33 -37.94 -14.98
C ASP A 13 5.95 -36.66 -15.74
N ASN A 14 5.34 -36.82 -16.91
CA ASN A 14 4.82 -35.69 -17.68
C ASN A 14 3.69 -34.97 -16.92
N GLN A 15 2.80 -35.71 -16.25
CA GLN A 15 1.72 -35.14 -15.44
C GLN A 15 2.25 -34.35 -14.23
N ARG A 16 3.37 -34.77 -13.63
CA ARG A 16 4.05 -34.07 -12.53
C ARG A 16 4.70 -32.77 -12.99
N SER A 17 5.36 -32.77 -14.15
CA SER A 17 5.95 -31.55 -14.72
C SER A 17 4.88 -30.47 -14.98
N THR A 18 3.72 -30.87 -15.50
CA THR A 18 2.60 -29.97 -15.78
C THR A 18 1.97 -29.44 -14.49
N GLN A 19 1.85 -30.26 -13.43
CA GLN A 19 1.34 -29.81 -12.13
C GLN A 19 2.30 -28.83 -11.42
N VAL A 20 3.61 -29.08 -11.49
CA VAL A 20 4.63 -28.16 -10.95
C VAL A 20 4.62 -26.85 -11.72
N PHE A 21 4.54 -26.91 -13.05
CA PHE A 21 4.47 -25.72 -13.90
C PHE A 21 3.21 -24.89 -13.63
N GLN A 22 2.04 -25.51 -13.50
CA GLN A 22 0.80 -24.83 -13.14
C GLN A 22 0.85 -24.21 -11.73
N PHE A 23 1.52 -24.86 -10.79
CA PHE A 23 1.75 -24.30 -9.45
C PHE A 23 2.65 -23.06 -9.50
N LEU A 24 3.77 -23.11 -10.23
CA LEU A 24 4.67 -21.97 -10.42
C LEU A 24 3.96 -20.78 -11.07
N LEU A 25 3.12 -21.01 -12.08
CA LEU A 25 2.31 -19.98 -12.73
C LEU A 25 1.32 -19.29 -11.76
N ARG A 26 0.71 -20.04 -10.85
CA ARG A 26 -0.19 -19.48 -9.82
C ARG A 26 0.56 -18.73 -8.71
N LEU A 27 1.85 -19.05 -8.53
CA LEU A 27 2.71 -18.48 -7.50
C LEU A 27 3.31 -17.13 -7.93
N LEU A 28 3.56 -16.98 -9.23
CA LEU A 28 4.17 -15.79 -9.84
C LEU A 28 3.46 -14.47 -9.49
N PRO A 29 2.13 -14.29 -9.67
CA PRO A 29 1.47 -13.03 -9.36
C PRO A 29 1.51 -12.69 -7.86
N LEU A 30 1.41 -13.68 -6.98
CA LEU A 30 1.50 -13.48 -5.53
C LEU A 30 2.89 -13.01 -5.10
N VAL A 31 3.94 -13.58 -5.70
CA VAL A 31 5.33 -13.16 -5.45
C VAL A 31 5.59 -11.78 -6.00
N ILE A 32 5.08 -11.44 -7.19
CA ILE A 32 5.20 -10.09 -7.76
C ILE A 32 4.55 -9.07 -6.83
N ILE A 33 3.32 -9.32 -6.36
CA ILE A 33 2.63 -8.43 -5.42
C ILE A 33 3.45 -8.27 -4.13
N LEU A 34 3.96 -9.38 -3.57
CA LEU A 34 4.81 -9.34 -2.38
C LEU A 34 6.07 -8.47 -2.57
N ILE A 35 6.77 -8.64 -3.70
CA ILE A 35 7.99 -7.89 -4.01
C ILE A 35 7.67 -6.41 -4.21
N LEU A 36 6.62 -6.09 -4.99
CA LEU A 36 6.22 -4.70 -5.26
C LEU A 36 5.77 -3.99 -3.97
N SER A 37 4.92 -4.62 -3.16
CA SER A 37 4.47 -4.04 -1.89
C SER A 37 5.61 -3.88 -0.89
N ALA A 38 6.53 -4.85 -0.80
CA ALA A 38 7.71 -4.75 0.06
C ALA A 38 8.67 -3.65 -0.41
N GLY A 39 8.90 -3.55 -1.72
CA GLY A 39 9.72 -2.51 -2.33
C GLY A 39 9.17 -1.12 -2.06
N PHE A 40 7.85 -0.94 -2.20
CA PHE A 40 7.21 0.33 -1.94
C PHE A 40 7.25 0.73 -0.45
N VAL A 41 7.01 -0.22 0.46
CA VAL A 41 7.19 0.03 1.90
C VAL A 41 8.65 0.37 2.23
N TRP A 42 9.61 -0.27 1.57
CA TRP A 42 11.03 0.03 1.74
C TRP A 42 11.40 1.44 1.24
N VAL A 43 10.90 1.85 0.06
CA VAL A 43 11.07 3.21 -0.48
C VAL A 43 10.63 4.25 0.54
N TYR A 44 9.44 4.10 1.12
CA TYR A 44 8.91 5.06 2.10
C TYR A 44 9.58 5.04 3.47
N ARG A 45 10.24 3.93 3.86
CA ARG A 45 11.04 3.88 5.09
C ARG A 45 12.45 4.43 4.89
N ASN A 46 12.93 4.50 3.66
CA ASN A 46 14.24 5.04 3.33
C ASN A 46 14.15 6.56 3.18
N ALA A 47 14.82 7.29 4.06
CA ALA A 47 14.78 8.74 4.09
C ALA A 47 15.26 9.38 2.77
N ASP A 48 16.31 8.84 2.15
CA ASP A 48 16.87 9.39 0.91
C ASP A 48 15.87 9.31 -0.26
N LEU A 49 15.21 8.16 -0.42
CA LEU A 49 14.23 7.97 -1.48
C LEU A 49 12.94 8.75 -1.23
N ARG A 50 12.53 8.87 0.03
CA ARG A 50 11.41 9.74 0.42
C ARG A 50 11.72 11.20 0.08
N ASN A 51 12.93 11.68 0.39
CA ASN A 51 13.33 13.04 0.08
C ASN A 51 13.31 13.32 -1.43
N ARG A 52 13.83 12.40 -2.25
CA ARG A 52 13.74 12.50 -3.73
C ARG A 52 12.31 12.52 -4.26
N LEU A 53 11.40 11.79 -3.62
CA LEU A 53 9.97 11.81 -3.96
C LEU A 53 9.33 13.15 -3.59
N ASP A 54 9.66 13.67 -2.41
CA ASP A 54 9.20 15.00 -1.97
C ASP A 54 9.73 16.09 -2.91
N GLU A 55 10.99 16.04 -3.33
CA GLU A 55 11.59 16.93 -4.33
C GLU A 55 10.82 16.88 -5.67
N SER A 56 10.62 15.69 -6.24
CA SER A 56 9.89 15.56 -7.52
C SER A 56 8.44 16.05 -7.46
N VAL A 57 7.78 15.84 -6.30
CA VAL A 57 6.42 16.33 -6.08
C VAL A 57 6.40 17.85 -5.86
N PHE A 58 7.38 18.36 -5.12
CA PHE A 58 7.59 19.79 -4.93
C PHE A 58 7.80 20.46 -6.28
N GLU A 59 8.69 19.98 -7.15
CA GLU A 59 8.90 20.51 -8.51
C GLU A 59 7.58 20.65 -9.31
N THR A 60 6.70 19.65 -9.23
CA THR A 60 5.42 19.66 -9.94
C THR A 60 4.41 20.66 -9.34
N SER A 61 4.54 21.02 -8.06
CA SER A 61 3.57 21.84 -7.32
C SER A 61 4.04 23.28 -7.05
N SER A 62 5.33 23.45 -6.75
CA SER A 62 6.02 24.73 -6.52
C SER A 62 6.14 25.54 -7.79
N SER A 63 6.55 24.91 -8.90
CA SER A 63 6.71 25.60 -10.19
C SER A 63 5.48 26.42 -10.55
N LYS A 64 4.27 25.92 -10.28
CA LYS A 64 3.03 26.65 -10.54
C LYS A 64 2.85 27.91 -9.69
N THR A 65 3.22 27.85 -8.41
CA THR A 65 3.12 29.00 -7.50
C THR A 65 4.18 30.03 -7.87
N LEU A 66 5.42 29.60 -8.12
CA LEU A 66 6.50 30.49 -8.51
C LEU A 66 6.30 31.09 -9.90
N ILE A 67 5.77 30.32 -10.86
CA ILE A 67 5.39 30.82 -12.20
C ILE A 67 4.34 31.93 -12.09
N ALA A 68 3.27 31.73 -11.33
CA ALA A 68 2.23 32.74 -11.14
C ALA A 68 2.79 34.06 -10.59
N VAL A 69 3.75 33.95 -9.65
CA VAL A 69 4.44 35.06 -9.02
C VAL A 69 5.43 35.73 -9.99
N LYS A 70 6.23 34.94 -10.71
CA LYS A 70 7.16 35.41 -11.74
C LYS A 70 6.40 36.19 -12.82
N ASP A 71 5.29 35.65 -13.32
CA ASP A 71 4.47 36.32 -14.32
C ASP A 71 3.87 37.63 -13.77
N TYR A 72 3.61 37.72 -12.47
CA TYR A 72 3.10 38.92 -11.82
C TYR A 72 4.16 40.03 -11.72
N PHE A 73 5.40 39.70 -11.35
CA PHE A 73 6.49 40.66 -11.15
C PHE A 73 7.35 40.92 -12.40
N SER A 74 7.50 39.96 -13.33
CA SER A 74 8.39 40.08 -14.49
C SER A 74 8.11 41.32 -15.37
N PRO A 75 6.85 41.67 -15.68
CA PRO A 75 6.61 42.87 -16.49
C PRO A 75 6.98 44.17 -15.75
N LEU A 76 6.87 44.17 -14.41
CA LEU A 76 7.26 45.30 -13.58
C LEU A 76 8.79 45.47 -13.55
N THR A 77 9.53 44.38 -13.38
CA THR A 77 11.00 44.41 -13.38
C THR A 77 11.53 44.86 -14.73
N GLU A 78 11.00 44.33 -15.84
CA GLU A 78 11.35 44.78 -17.19
C GLU A 78 11.11 46.29 -17.39
N PHE A 79 10.05 46.83 -16.78
CA PHE A 79 9.71 48.24 -16.89
C PHE A 79 10.66 49.14 -16.09
N ILE A 80 10.85 48.87 -14.79
CA ILE A 80 11.67 49.68 -13.88
C ILE A 80 13.11 49.77 -14.37
N PHE A 81 13.67 48.66 -14.87
CA PHE A 81 15.05 48.59 -15.32
C PHE A 81 15.23 48.88 -16.81
N SER A 82 14.18 49.33 -17.50
CA SER A 82 14.31 49.71 -18.91
C SER A 82 15.18 50.97 -19.04
N SER A 83 16.34 50.84 -19.70
CA SER A 83 17.27 51.95 -19.94
C SER A 83 16.65 53.13 -20.70
N VAL A 84 15.57 52.88 -21.44
CA VAL A 84 14.78 53.88 -22.17
C VAL A 84 14.03 54.83 -21.24
N LEU A 85 13.57 54.35 -20.07
CA LEU A 85 12.93 55.17 -19.03
C LEU A 85 13.91 56.23 -18.54
N TRP A 86 15.10 55.80 -18.14
CA TRP A 86 16.13 56.63 -17.52
C TRP A 86 16.78 57.64 -18.47
N GLY A 87 16.84 57.33 -19.77
CA GLY A 87 17.39 58.25 -20.77
C GLY A 87 16.53 59.48 -21.07
N ARG A 88 15.22 59.46 -20.76
CA ARG A 88 14.26 60.53 -21.09
C ARG A 88 13.73 61.32 -19.90
N VAL A 89 13.77 60.76 -18.69
CA VAL A 89 13.46 61.48 -17.44
C VAL A 89 14.50 62.57 -17.13
N GLY A 90 15.56 62.69 -17.95
CA GLY A 90 16.39 63.89 -18.06
C GLY A 90 17.36 64.04 -16.89
N GLU A 91 18.47 63.31 -16.94
CA GLU A 91 19.64 63.49 -16.05
C GLU A 91 19.26 63.81 -14.59
N ILE A 92 18.52 62.88 -13.97
CA ILE A 92 18.44 62.61 -12.52
C ILE A 92 17.75 63.65 -11.62
N ASP A 93 17.71 64.93 -11.99
CA ASP A 93 17.43 65.99 -11.01
C ASP A 93 15.97 66.48 -11.01
N SER A 94 15.13 66.08 -11.97
CA SER A 94 13.76 66.61 -12.05
C SER A 94 12.79 65.74 -12.87
N VAL A 95 11.49 65.80 -12.56
CA VAL A 95 10.42 65.16 -13.37
C VAL A 95 10.30 65.78 -14.79
N GLY A 96 10.94 66.92 -15.05
CA GLY A 96 10.96 67.56 -16.38
C GLY A 96 9.57 68.01 -16.85
N GLU A 97 9.34 67.92 -18.16
CA GLU A 97 8.04 68.14 -18.83
C GLU A 97 7.42 66.76 -19.17
N PRO A 98 6.44 66.26 -18.39
CA PRO A 98 5.92 64.90 -18.54
C PRO A 98 5.36 64.56 -19.92
N GLU A 99 4.88 65.56 -20.66
CA GLU A 99 4.34 65.41 -22.01
C GLU A 99 5.33 64.72 -22.98
N ASP A 100 6.64 64.84 -22.73
CA ASP A 100 7.68 64.27 -23.57
C ASP A 100 7.84 62.74 -23.43
N TYR A 101 7.27 62.15 -22.37
CA TYR A 101 7.44 60.73 -22.06
C TYR A 101 6.20 60.01 -21.51
N ILE A 102 5.09 60.70 -21.20
CA ILE A 102 3.82 60.10 -20.75
C ILE A 102 3.31 59.05 -21.74
N GLU A 103 3.34 59.30 -23.05
CA GLU A 103 2.84 58.33 -24.05
C GLU A 103 3.61 57.00 -24.00
N LEU A 104 4.92 57.07 -23.76
CA LEU A 104 5.77 55.89 -23.62
C LEU A 104 5.45 55.14 -22.33
N LEU A 105 5.34 55.87 -21.21
CA LEU A 105 4.97 55.29 -19.92
C LEU A 105 3.60 54.61 -20.00
N GLN A 106 2.62 55.28 -20.59
CA GLN A 106 1.27 54.76 -20.77
C GLN A 106 1.28 53.47 -21.60
N ALA A 107 2.03 53.42 -22.72
CA ALA A 107 2.16 52.21 -23.52
C ALA A 107 2.80 51.04 -22.74
N ARG A 108 3.75 51.33 -21.84
CA ARG A 108 4.38 50.31 -20.98
C ARG A 108 3.45 49.83 -19.88
N PHE A 109 2.83 50.73 -19.12
CA PHE A 109 1.91 50.35 -18.03
C PHE A 109 0.67 49.60 -18.54
N ALA A 110 0.16 49.96 -19.72
CA ALA A 110 -0.92 49.22 -20.37
C ALA A 110 -0.52 47.76 -20.69
N SER A 111 0.77 47.46 -20.86
CA SER A 111 1.28 46.10 -21.11
C SER A 111 1.58 45.30 -19.85
N ILE A 112 1.86 45.96 -18.72
CA ILE A 112 2.20 45.32 -17.43
C ILE A 112 0.95 44.73 -16.78
N GLY A 113 -0.17 45.46 -16.80
CA GLY A 113 -1.48 45.03 -16.29
C GLY A 113 -1.57 44.86 -14.77
N THR A 114 -0.44 44.67 -14.07
CA THR A 114 -0.36 44.42 -12.62
C THR A 114 -0.25 45.65 -11.74
N VAL A 115 -0.05 46.83 -12.35
CA VAL A 115 0.15 48.09 -11.63
C VAL A 115 -1.15 48.88 -11.54
N SER A 116 -1.56 49.20 -10.31
CA SER A 116 -2.74 50.02 -10.02
C SER A 116 -2.48 51.52 -10.06
N SER A 117 -1.30 51.92 -9.61
CA SER A 117 -0.90 53.31 -9.47
C SER A 117 0.62 53.42 -9.51
N PHE A 118 1.11 54.56 -10.00
CA PHE A 118 2.54 54.85 -10.08
C PHE A 118 2.79 56.32 -9.75
N SER A 119 3.84 56.60 -9.00
CA SER A 119 4.31 57.97 -8.76
C SER A 119 5.80 58.11 -8.99
N LEU A 120 6.18 59.21 -9.63
CA LEU A 120 7.55 59.67 -9.77
C LEU A 120 7.68 61.02 -9.08
N THR A 121 8.48 61.10 -8.02
CA THR A 121 8.67 62.32 -7.22
C THR A 121 10.08 62.84 -7.36
N ASP A 122 10.24 64.11 -7.76
CA ASP A 122 11.54 64.76 -7.83
C ASP A 122 11.95 65.39 -6.48
N PRO A 123 13.22 65.83 -6.34
CA PRO A 123 13.73 66.43 -5.10
C PRO A 123 13.02 67.75 -4.72
N ALA A 124 12.43 68.44 -5.70
CA ALA A 124 11.65 69.65 -5.47
C ALA A 124 10.23 69.34 -4.96
N GLY A 125 9.85 68.06 -4.86
CA GLY A 125 8.55 67.60 -4.39
C GLY A 125 7.47 67.64 -5.46
N ARG A 126 7.82 67.82 -6.75
CA ARG A 126 6.86 67.63 -7.84
C ARG A 126 6.68 66.14 -8.07
N GLU A 127 5.44 65.72 -8.21
CA GLU A 127 5.04 64.33 -8.34
C GLU A 127 4.26 64.14 -9.64
N LEU A 128 4.77 63.30 -10.54
CA LEU A 128 4.00 62.77 -11.66
C LEU A 128 3.26 61.52 -11.19
N VAL A 129 1.95 61.53 -11.34
CA VAL A 129 1.04 60.49 -10.86
C VAL A 129 0.36 59.81 -12.04
N LEU A 130 0.33 58.48 -12.00
CA LEU A 130 -0.53 57.62 -12.81
C LEU A 130 -1.56 56.94 -11.89
N LYS A 131 -2.82 57.08 -12.28
CA LYS A 131 -3.91 56.26 -11.77
C LYS A 131 -4.34 55.29 -12.87
N ASN A 132 -4.31 53.98 -12.58
CA ASN A 132 -4.62 52.93 -13.55
C ASN A 132 -5.43 51.78 -12.91
N PRO A 133 -6.75 51.94 -12.72
CA PRO A 133 -7.59 50.90 -12.13
C PRO A 133 -7.97 49.80 -13.14
N TYR A 134 -7.02 49.37 -13.99
CA TYR A 134 -7.16 48.30 -14.99
C TYR A 134 -7.70 48.71 -16.37
N GLY A 135 -7.13 49.76 -16.97
CA GLY A 135 -7.24 50.00 -18.42
C GLY A 135 -7.33 51.47 -18.82
N ASP A 136 -7.93 52.31 -17.98
CA ASP A 136 -7.96 53.76 -18.16
C ASP A 136 -6.83 54.38 -17.35
N SER A 137 -5.77 54.81 -18.04
CA SER A 137 -4.60 55.46 -17.43
C SER A 137 -4.79 56.97 -17.41
N ASP A 138 -5.00 57.53 -16.22
CA ASP A 138 -5.07 58.97 -16.00
C ASP A 138 -3.73 59.47 -15.43
N TRP A 139 -3.06 60.35 -16.18
CA TRP A 139 -1.80 60.99 -15.78
C TRP A 139 -2.02 62.44 -15.37
N PHE A 140 -1.39 62.87 -14.29
CA PHE A 140 -1.37 64.28 -13.88
C PHE A 140 -0.16 64.60 -12.99
N THR A 141 0.14 65.88 -12.84
CA THR A 141 1.20 66.37 -11.96
C THR A 141 0.61 67.01 -10.71
N THR A 142 1.29 66.83 -9.58
CA THR A 142 0.91 67.39 -8.28
C THR A 142 2.15 67.61 -7.41
N GLU A 143 1.96 68.04 -6.16
CA GLU A 143 3.05 68.25 -5.17
C GLU A 143 2.95 67.25 -4.02
N LYS A 144 4.08 66.83 -3.44
CA LYS A 144 4.29 65.72 -2.47
C LYS A 144 3.39 65.69 -1.21
N ASN A 145 2.52 66.66 -0.99
CA ASN A 145 1.58 66.70 0.14
C ASN A 145 0.17 67.21 -0.24
N ASN A 146 -0.10 67.36 -1.52
CA ASN A 146 -1.44 67.66 -2.01
C ASN A 146 -2.38 66.48 -1.72
N GLU A 147 -3.67 66.71 -1.49
CA GLU A 147 -4.66 65.65 -1.29
C GLU A 147 -4.73 64.67 -2.48
N ASP A 148 -4.39 65.15 -3.69
CA ASP A 148 -4.30 64.33 -4.91
C ASP A 148 -2.95 63.62 -5.09
N SER A 149 -1.97 63.87 -4.21
CA SER A 149 -0.65 63.22 -4.24
C SER A 149 -0.75 61.75 -3.87
N LEU A 150 -0.10 60.89 -4.65
CA LEU A 150 0.00 59.48 -4.29
C LEU A 150 0.83 59.29 -3.02
N THR A 151 1.89 60.07 -2.83
CA THR A 151 2.64 60.08 -1.57
C THR A 151 1.74 60.39 -0.37
N TYR A 152 0.86 61.39 -0.47
CA TYR A 152 -0.11 61.71 0.58
C TYR A 152 -1.12 60.56 0.79
N LEU A 153 -1.72 60.06 -0.30
CA LEU A 153 -2.75 59.03 -0.25
C LEU A 153 -2.24 57.70 0.29
N ARG A 154 -0.99 57.31 0.00
CA ARG A 154 -0.37 56.11 0.58
C ARG A 154 -0.26 56.23 2.10
N ASN A 155 0.21 57.37 2.60
CA ASN A 155 0.33 57.60 4.04
C ASN A 155 -1.05 57.54 4.72
N ALA A 156 -2.08 58.08 4.06
CA ALA A 156 -3.46 57.98 4.54
C ALA A 156 -4.00 56.53 4.54
N GLY A 157 -3.52 55.69 3.60
CA GLY A 157 -3.85 54.26 3.48
C GLY A 157 -3.08 53.34 4.43
N GLY A 158 -2.15 53.87 5.23
CA GLY A 158 -1.37 53.11 6.21
C GLY A 158 0.09 52.84 5.84
N PHE A 159 0.58 53.37 4.72
CA PHE A 159 1.99 53.33 4.35
C PHE A 159 2.83 54.12 5.37
N ALA A 160 3.76 53.45 6.05
CA ALA A 160 4.53 54.02 7.14
C ALA A 160 5.83 54.68 6.65
N GLU A 161 6.43 55.52 7.49
CA GLU A 161 7.77 56.06 7.20
C GLU A 161 8.82 54.94 7.10
N SER A 162 8.63 53.86 7.87
CA SER A 162 9.42 52.64 7.80
C SER A 162 9.16 51.79 6.57
N ASP A 163 8.29 52.19 5.64
CA ASP A 163 8.14 51.57 4.32
C ASP A 163 8.92 52.35 3.24
N ARG A 164 9.62 53.44 3.61
CA ARG A 164 10.51 54.19 2.72
C ARG A 164 11.97 53.79 2.89
N PRO A 165 12.78 53.78 1.82
CA PRO A 165 14.23 53.60 1.92
C PRO A 165 14.84 54.67 2.83
N SER A 166 15.81 54.28 3.67
CA SER A 166 16.54 55.22 4.52
C SER A 166 17.63 56.00 3.75
N GLY A 167 17.95 55.54 2.54
CA GLY A 167 18.91 56.12 1.61
C GLY A 167 18.54 55.77 0.17
N SER A 168 19.55 55.59 -0.67
CA SER A 168 19.35 55.04 -2.01
C SER A 168 19.15 53.54 -1.93
N GLY A 169 18.13 53.01 -2.61
CA GLY A 169 17.84 51.58 -2.57
C GLY A 169 16.38 51.29 -2.88
N VAL A 170 16.05 50.00 -2.84
CA VAL A 170 14.71 49.49 -3.08
C VAL A 170 14.10 49.02 -1.76
N ARG A 171 12.81 49.31 -1.57
CA ARG A 171 12.03 48.89 -0.41
C ARG A 171 10.67 48.37 -0.82
N ILE A 172 10.19 47.36 -0.09
CA ILE A 172 8.84 46.84 -0.24
C ILE A 172 8.05 47.20 1.01
N SER A 173 6.88 47.79 0.81
CA SER A 173 6.02 48.14 1.93
C SER A 173 5.43 46.90 2.60
N THR A 174 5.05 47.05 3.86
CA THR A 174 4.04 46.19 4.48
C THR A 174 2.71 46.24 3.72
N VAL A 175 1.82 45.28 3.95
CA VAL A 175 0.50 45.27 3.31
C VAL A 175 -0.37 46.40 3.86
N TYR A 176 -0.88 47.26 2.99
CA TYR A 176 -1.74 48.39 3.35
C TYR A 176 -2.87 48.59 2.33
N SER A 177 -3.80 49.53 2.57
CA SER A 177 -4.87 49.83 1.60
C SER A 177 -4.33 50.72 0.48
N LEU A 178 -4.31 50.20 -0.75
CA LEU A 178 -3.76 50.94 -1.88
C LEU A 178 -4.63 52.16 -2.25
N PRO A 179 -3.99 53.28 -2.63
CA PRO A 179 -4.68 54.44 -3.16
C PRO A 179 -5.59 54.10 -4.34
N TYR A 180 -6.73 54.80 -4.44
CA TYR A 180 -7.71 54.74 -5.53
C TYR A 180 -8.49 53.43 -5.72
N LEU A 181 -7.96 52.28 -5.30
CA LEU A 181 -8.65 50.98 -5.40
C LEU A 181 -9.27 50.54 -4.07
N ASP A 182 -8.80 51.09 -2.94
CA ASP A 182 -9.23 50.69 -1.58
C ASP A 182 -9.19 49.17 -1.40
N GLU A 183 -8.12 48.56 -1.91
CA GLU A 183 -7.87 47.12 -1.87
C GLU A 183 -6.48 46.86 -1.28
N PRO A 184 -6.25 45.71 -0.60
CA PRO A 184 -4.96 45.42 -0.02
C PRO A 184 -3.90 45.26 -1.11
N GLY A 185 -2.75 45.85 -0.86
CA GLY A 185 -1.62 45.78 -1.77
C GLY A 185 -0.31 46.04 -1.07
N ILE A 186 0.74 45.96 -1.87
CA ILE A 186 2.09 46.33 -1.49
C ILE A 186 2.59 47.37 -2.47
N SER A 187 3.56 48.17 -2.06
CA SER A 187 4.23 49.10 -2.96
C SER A 187 5.72 48.81 -3.00
N LEU A 188 6.24 48.81 -4.22
CA LEU A 188 7.66 48.80 -4.48
C LEU A 188 8.12 50.26 -4.55
N TYR A 189 8.96 50.67 -3.61
CA TYR A 189 9.49 52.02 -3.51
C TYR A 189 10.97 51.99 -3.85
N LEU A 190 11.39 52.80 -4.82
CA LEU A 190 12.77 52.91 -5.26
C LEU A 190 13.24 54.35 -5.06
N GLN A 191 14.36 54.52 -4.38
CA GLN A 191 15.03 55.80 -4.21
C GLN A 191 16.33 55.78 -4.99
N SER A 192 16.46 56.67 -5.98
CA SER A 192 17.63 56.74 -6.84
C SER A 192 18.93 57.00 -6.04
N PRO A 193 20.06 56.35 -6.40
CA PRO A 193 21.37 56.57 -5.79
C PRO A 193 22.04 57.90 -6.15
N PHE A 194 21.48 58.62 -7.11
CA PHE A 194 22.09 59.86 -7.58
C PHE A 194 21.45 61.06 -6.87
N GLY A 195 22.21 61.64 -5.94
CA GLY A 195 21.85 62.79 -5.10
C GLY A 195 22.54 62.73 -3.73
N ASN A 196 22.82 63.87 -3.09
CA ASN A 196 23.31 63.86 -1.71
C ASN A 196 22.15 63.56 -0.75
N ALA A 197 22.29 62.55 0.11
CA ALA A 197 21.48 62.31 1.31
C ALA A 197 19.94 62.51 1.15
N GLY A 198 19.25 61.57 0.49
CA GLY A 198 17.77 61.50 0.52
C GLY A 198 17.03 62.48 -0.40
N GLU A 199 17.75 63.27 -1.20
CA GLU A 199 17.19 64.25 -2.15
C GLU A 199 17.28 63.76 -3.61
N GLY A 200 17.09 62.46 -3.87
CA GLY A 200 17.07 61.89 -5.22
C GLY A 200 15.65 61.72 -5.77
N LEU A 201 15.54 61.28 -7.03
CA LEU A 201 14.28 60.85 -7.63
C LEU A 201 13.69 59.63 -6.90
N SER A 202 12.43 59.71 -6.50
CA SER A 202 11.69 58.61 -5.87
C SER A 202 10.68 58.01 -6.86
N ILE A 203 10.65 56.70 -6.98
CA ILE A 203 9.65 55.95 -7.74
C ILE A 203 8.86 55.08 -6.77
N ALA A 204 7.54 55.06 -6.91
CA ALA A 204 6.71 54.11 -6.18
C ALA A 204 5.67 53.48 -7.10
N VAL A 205 5.54 52.17 -7.02
CA VAL A 205 4.62 51.37 -7.83
C VAL A 205 3.70 50.55 -6.93
N ASP A 206 2.39 50.69 -7.12
CA ASP A 206 1.39 50.06 -6.27
C ASP A 206 0.86 48.77 -6.91
N LEU A 207 1.03 47.66 -6.19
CA LEU A 207 0.82 46.30 -6.63
C LEU A 207 -0.32 45.64 -5.83
N PRO A 208 -1.50 45.49 -6.44
CA PRO A 208 -2.65 44.91 -5.76
C PRO A 208 -2.51 43.41 -5.55
N LEU A 209 -2.71 42.96 -4.30
CA LEU A 209 -2.64 41.54 -3.96
C LEU A 209 -3.80 40.74 -4.55
N ARG A 210 -4.91 41.40 -4.89
CA ARG A 210 -6.06 40.76 -5.53
C ARG A 210 -5.68 40.08 -6.84
N GLN A 211 -4.97 40.78 -7.73
CA GLN A 211 -4.56 40.22 -9.02
C GLN A 211 -3.56 39.07 -8.86
N MET A 212 -2.65 39.17 -7.89
CA MET A 212 -1.76 38.07 -7.55
C MET A 212 -2.59 36.85 -7.10
N SER A 213 -3.60 37.07 -6.26
CA SER A 213 -4.55 36.03 -5.87
C SER A 213 -5.29 35.41 -7.06
N GLU A 214 -5.75 36.20 -8.03
CA GLU A 214 -6.42 35.70 -9.23
C GLU A 214 -5.48 34.77 -10.05
N ARG A 215 -4.23 35.16 -10.26
CA ARG A 215 -3.22 34.31 -10.93
C ARG A 215 -2.91 33.03 -10.14
N LEU A 216 -2.73 33.13 -8.83
CA LEU A 216 -2.51 31.97 -7.96
C LEU A 216 -3.68 30.98 -7.99
N LYS A 217 -4.93 31.48 -8.13
CA LYS A 217 -6.13 30.64 -8.29
C LYS A 217 -6.16 29.94 -9.66
N GLU A 218 -5.76 30.63 -10.73
CA GLU A 218 -5.73 30.07 -12.09
C GLU A 218 -4.67 28.98 -12.25
N ASP A 219 -3.46 29.21 -11.73
CA ASP A 219 -2.33 28.27 -11.90
C ASP A 219 -2.35 27.11 -10.88
N GLY A 220 -3.17 27.22 -9.83
CA GLY A 220 -3.39 26.17 -8.84
C GLY A 220 -2.30 26.12 -7.76
N ALA A 221 -2.04 27.26 -7.13
CA ALA A 221 -1.04 27.41 -6.08
C ALA A 221 -1.27 26.50 -4.86
N VAL A 222 -0.18 26.16 -4.17
CA VAL A 222 -0.24 25.36 -2.94
C VAL A 222 -0.77 26.23 -1.79
N LYS A 223 -1.94 25.88 -1.25
CA LYS A 223 -2.65 26.70 -0.25
C LYS A 223 -1.85 27.00 1.01
N ASP A 224 -1.07 26.03 1.48
CA ASP A 224 -0.30 26.15 2.73
C ASP A 224 1.11 26.72 2.49
N ALA A 225 1.42 27.12 1.25
CA ALA A 225 2.67 27.79 0.93
C ALA A 225 2.70 29.23 1.48
N VAL A 226 3.90 29.74 1.66
CA VAL A 226 4.16 31.14 1.94
C VAL A 226 5.02 31.69 0.81
N LEU A 227 4.54 32.76 0.18
CA LEU A 227 5.36 33.57 -0.72
C LEU A 227 6.23 34.49 0.12
N PHE A 228 7.52 34.57 -0.18
CA PHE A 228 8.41 35.54 0.42
C PHE A 228 9.01 36.44 -0.65
N ILE A 229 9.31 37.67 -0.24
CA ILE A 229 10.11 38.60 -1.01
C ILE A 229 11.15 39.19 -0.06
N LEU A 230 12.43 39.12 -0.43
CA LEU A 230 13.57 39.56 0.38
C LEU A 230 14.38 40.59 -0.41
N LEU A 231 14.85 41.60 0.30
CA LEU A 231 15.86 42.57 -0.13
C LEU A 231 17.04 42.45 0.86
N PRO A 232 17.98 41.51 0.63
CA PRO A 232 18.99 41.15 1.61
C PRO A 232 19.88 42.31 2.06
N ALA A 233 20.22 43.22 1.13
CA ALA A 233 21.08 44.37 1.41
C ALA A 233 20.46 45.36 2.43
N GLU A 234 19.14 45.46 2.46
CA GLU A 234 18.38 46.40 3.29
C GLU A 234 17.73 45.70 4.51
N GLU A 235 17.98 44.41 4.72
CA GLU A 235 17.32 43.56 5.74
C GLU A 235 15.78 43.61 5.67
N ASP A 236 15.23 43.97 4.50
CA ASP A 236 13.79 44.12 4.29
C ASP A 236 13.18 42.83 3.74
N TYR A 237 11.99 42.50 4.21
CA TYR A 237 11.29 41.30 3.79
C TYR A 237 9.78 41.41 3.94
N ILE A 238 9.07 40.62 3.15
CA ILE A 238 7.64 40.38 3.33
C ILE A 238 7.31 38.90 3.13
N PHE A 239 6.45 38.38 4.00
CA PHE A 239 5.88 37.04 3.88
C PHE A 239 4.38 37.17 3.63
N LEU A 240 3.91 36.49 2.60
CA LEU A 240 2.53 36.49 2.14
C LEU A 240 2.01 35.04 2.15
N PRO A 241 1.26 34.63 3.19
CA PRO A 241 0.65 33.31 3.21
C PRO A 241 -0.31 33.14 2.02
N VAL A 242 -0.05 32.16 1.17
CA VAL A 242 -0.85 31.91 -0.05
C VAL A 242 -2.30 31.64 0.32
N GLY A 243 -2.55 30.92 1.42
CA GLY A 243 -3.89 30.67 1.93
C GLY A 243 -4.68 31.92 2.30
N ASN A 244 -4.02 33.05 2.63
CA ASN A 244 -4.67 34.34 2.86
C ASN A 244 -4.89 35.09 1.54
N LEU A 245 -3.92 35.08 0.63
CA LEU A 245 -4.09 35.62 -0.73
C LEU A 245 -5.30 34.99 -1.42
N LEU A 246 -5.42 33.66 -1.40
CA LEU A 246 -6.51 32.92 -2.04
C LEU A 246 -7.91 33.24 -1.46
N LYS A 247 -7.99 33.76 -0.22
CA LYS A 247 -9.25 34.16 0.42
C LYS A 247 -9.68 35.58 0.06
N LEU A 248 -8.83 36.38 -0.60
CA LEU A 248 -9.18 37.73 -1.00
C LEU A 248 -10.47 37.69 -1.84
N PRO A 249 -11.56 38.35 -1.37
CA PRO A 249 -12.87 38.26 -1.99
C PRO A 249 -12.88 38.96 -3.35
N ASP A 250 -13.74 38.48 -4.26
CA ASP A 250 -13.91 39.11 -5.57
C ASP A 250 -14.58 40.50 -5.47
N THR A 251 -15.19 40.81 -4.32
CA THR A 251 -15.79 42.12 -4.01
C THR A 251 -15.85 42.34 -2.49
N GLN A 252 -15.33 43.50 -2.04
CA GLN A 252 -15.34 44.09 -0.69
C GLN A 252 -14.11 43.90 0.19
N THR A 253 -13.71 45.03 0.80
CA THR A 253 -12.56 45.27 1.68
C THR A 253 -12.34 44.14 2.67
N PRO A 254 -11.23 43.39 2.59
CA PRO A 254 -10.90 42.36 3.55
C PRO A 254 -10.52 42.99 4.90
N GLU A 255 -10.83 42.30 6.00
CA GLU A 255 -10.06 42.48 7.23
C GLU A 255 -8.59 42.14 6.89
N LEU A 256 -7.70 43.13 7.04
CA LEU A 256 -6.25 42.99 6.87
C LEU A 256 -5.68 42.11 7.99
N ASP A 257 -5.99 40.82 7.95
CA ASP A 257 -5.38 39.80 8.81
C ASP A 257 -4.21 39.13 8.08
N PHE A 258 -3.35 39.97 7.51
CA PHE A 258 -1.98 39.58 7.19
C PHE A 258 -1.17 39.80 8.47
N GLU A 259 -1.48 39.06 9.54
CA GLU A 259 -0.61 39.01 10.72
C GLU A 259 0.81 38.75 10.22
N THR A 260 1.73 39.65 10.57
CA THR A 260 3.17 39.62 10.29
C THR A 260 3.90 38.49 11.03
N ALA A 261 3.19 37.41 11.37
CA ALA A 261 3.78 36.20 11.87
C ALA A 261 4.58 35.57 10.71
N THR A 262 5.90 35.74 10.77
CA THR A 262 6.80 34.98 9.92
C THR A 262 6.52 33.50 10.17
N PRO A 263 6.38 32.65 9.13
CA PRO A 263 6.28 31.20 9.34
C PRO A 263 7.56 30.61 9.96
N LEU A 264 8.61 31.44 10.05
CA LEU A 264 9.92 31.14 10.59
C LEU A 264 10.02 31.67 12.02
N ASP A 265 10.41 30.82 12.97
CA ASP A 265 10.57 31.18 14.39
C ASP A 265 11.59 32.31 14.62
N SER A 266 12.59 32.40 13.74
CA SER A 266 13.70 33.37 13.77
C SER A 266 13.53 34.57 12.83
N GLY A 267 12.37 34.71 12.17
CA GLY A 267 12.16 35.77 11.16
C GLY A 267 12.85 35.47 9.82
N ALA A 268 13.08 36.50 9.01
CA ALA A 268 13.69 36.34 7.67
C ALA A 268 15.21 36.10 7.71
N ASP A 269 15.91 36.56 8.74
CA ASP A 269 17.39 36.52 8.83
C ASP A 269 17.96 35.11 8.62
N SER A 270 17.27 34.11 9.16
CA SER A 270 17.67 32.71 9.05
C SER A 270 17.45 32.15 7.64
N LEU A 271 16.47 32.66 6.89
CA LEU A 271 16.23 32.31 5.50
C LEU A 271 17.25 33.01 4.60
N ILE A 272 17.52 34.30 4.84
CA ILE A 272 18.54 35.06 4.11
C ILE A 272 19.90 34.37 4.26
N SER A 273 20.33 34.09 5.49
CA SER A 273 21.60 33.38 5.76
C SER A 273 21.66 32.02 5.07
N PHE A 274 20.56 31.28 5.03
CA PHE A 274 20.48 29.99 4.35
C PHE A 274 20.61 30.13 2.83
N LEU A 275 19.93 31.11 2.24
CA LEU A 275 20.01 31.37 0.80
C LEU A 275 21.43 31.82 0.42
N ASP A 276 22.04 32.75 1.15
CA ASP A 276 23.42 33.21 0.90
C ASP A 276 24.44 32.07 0.90
N GLU A 277 24.28 31.07 1.77
CA GLU A 277 25.15 29.90 1.83
C GLU A 277 24.92 28.89 0.68
N ASN A 278 23.73 28.88 0.09
CA ASN A 278 23.27 27.83 -0.83
C ASN A 278 22.99 28.31 -2.26
N ILE A 279 23.01 29.62 -2.54
CA ILE A 279 22.97 30.19 -3.89
C ILE A 279 24.33 29.88 -4.58
N PRO A 280 24.37 29.04 -5.63
CA PRO A 280 25.58 28.81 -6.40
C PRO A 280 25.90 30.06 -7.22
N GLY A 281 27.13 30.58 -7.12
CA GLY A 281 27.55 31.81 -7.81
C GLY A 281 27.60 31.77 -9.35
N ASP A 282 27.12 30.69 -9.99
CA ASP A 282 26.95 30.59 -11.45
C ASP A 282 25.97 29.43 -11.77
N GLN A 283 24.74 29.77 -12.17
CA GLN A 283 23.71 28.98 -12.87
C GLN A 283 22.47 28.40 -12.14
N ASP A 284 21.39 28.48 -12.92
CA ASP A 284 19.99 28.03 -12.83
C ASP A 284 19.03 28.84 -11.94
N ASP A 285 18.03 29.45 -12.61
CA ASP A 285 16.97 30.30 -12.04
C ASP A 285 15.96 29.53 -11.16
N ASP A 286 16.04 28.20 -11.11
CA ASP A 286 15.10 27.33 -10.36
C ASP A 286 15.89 26.37 -9.44
N LEU A 287 16.49 26.91 -8.37
CA LEU A 287 17.14 26.12 -7.33
C LEU A 287 16.14 25.68 -6.26
N GLN A 288 15.90 24.37 -6.21
CA GLN A 288 15.06 23.75 -5.19
C GLN A 288 15.92 23.37 -3.99
N LEU A 289 15.66 23.99 -2.85
CA LEU A 289 16.39 23.77 -1.62
C LEU A 289 15.46 23.26 -0.52
N ARG A 290 16.01 22.47 0.39
CA ARG A 290 15.33 22.07 1.62
C ARG A 290 15.84 22.91 2.78
N TYR A 291 14.93 23.62 3.42
CA TYR A 291 15.21 24.52 4.53
C TYR A 291 14.64 23.96 5.83
N GLU A 292 15.50 23.73 6.81
CA GLU A 292 15.12 23.12 8.11
C GLU A 292 15.05 24.19 9.19
N THR A 293 13.96 24.18 9.97
CA THR A 293 13.69 25.12 11.06
C THR A 293 13.24 24.36 12.31
N GLU A 294 13.16 25.02 13.47
CA GLU A 294 12.57 24.40 14.67
C GLU A 294 11.08 24.09 14.48
N ALA A 295 10.33 24.96 13.79
CA ALA A 295 8.94 24.77 13.42
C ALA A 295 8.69 23.62 12.43
N GLY A 296 9.67 23.27 11.58
CA GLY A 296 9.52 22.18 10.61
C GLY A 296 10.47 22.22 9.42
N SER A 297 10.24 21.29 8.50
CA SER A 297 11.00 21.15 7.24
C SER A 297 10.22 21.80 6.10
N TRP A 298 10.89 22.65 5.34
CA TRP A 298 10.34 23.44 4.25
C TRP A 298 11.08 23.13 2.96
N MET A 299 10.34 23.11 1.86
CA MET A 299 10.92 23.13 0.52
C MET A 299 10.82 24.57 -0.01
N THR A 300 11.88 25.05 -0.63
CA THR A 300 11.92 26.39 -1.20
C THR A 300 12.43 26.39 -2.62
N GLU A 301 11.84 27.27 -3.43
CA GLU A 301 12.23 27.58 -4.79
C GLU A 301 12.14 29.10 -4.91
N PHE A 302 13.12 29.73 -5.53
CA PHE A 302 13.23 31.18 -5.58
C PHE A 302 13.84 31.65 -6.90
N LEU A 303 13.51 32.89 -7.24
CA LEU A 303 14.04 33.65 -8.35
C LEU A 303 14.88 34.81 -7.80
N LEU A 304 16.03 35.05 -8.42
CA LEU A 304 16.84 36.23 -8.19
C LEU A 304 16.55 37.28 -9.27
N ILE A 305 16.30 38.51 -8.84
CA ILE A 305 16.10 39.66 -9.72
C ILE A 305 17.18 40.68 -9.38
N ASP A 306 18.09 40.90 -10.32
CA ASP A 306 19.14 41.92 -10.24
C ASP A 306 18.51 43.32 -10.31
N LEU A 307 18.74 44.14 -9.29
CA LEU A 307 18.28 45.53 -9.19
C LEU A 307 19.44 46.54 -9.33
N GLY A 308 20.61 46.12 -9.84
CA GLY A 308 21.80 46.95 -9.97
C GLY A 308 22.77 46.75 -8.82
N ASP A 309 22.70 47.63 -7.81
CA ASP A 309 23.52 47.51 -6.58
C ASP A 309 22.84 46.64 -5.50
N ASP A 310 21.55 46.32 -5.70
CA ASP A 310 20.72 45.49 -4.81
C ASP A 310 20.24 44.22 -5.53
N GLU A 311 19.84 43.20 -4.76
CA GLU A 311 19.20 41.99 -5.27
C GLU A 311 17.83 41.78 -4.62
N LEU A 312 16.84 41.42 -5.43
CA LEU A 312 15.51 41.05 -4.98
C LEU A 312 15.32 39.54 -5.11
N ILE A 313 15.05 38.88 -4.00
CA ILE A 313 14.80 37.44 -3.97
C ILE A 313 13.31 37.21 -3.78
N ILE A 314 12.66 36.57 -4.76
CA ILE A 314 11.24 36.21 -4.67
C ILE A 314 11.15 34.69 -4.68
N GLY A 315 10.54 34.10 -3.66
CA GLY A 315 10.45 32.64 -3.61
C GLY A 315 9.27 32.14 -2.80
N THR A 316 9.13 30.82 -2.79
CA THR A 316 8.06 30.15 -2.06
C THR A 316 8.65 29.25 -0.99
N LEU A 317 7.95 29.15 0.13
CA LEU A 317 8.19 28.19 1.20
C LEU A 317 6.98 27.26 1.28
N VAL A 318 7.18 25.98 1.00
CA VAL A 318 6.14 24.96 1.10
C VAL A 318 6.48 24.03 2.26
N PRO A 319 5.63 23.94 3.30
CA PRO A 319 5.81 22.95 4.35
C PRO A 319 5.83 21.55 3.76
N VAL A 320 6.84 20.74 4.08
CA VAL A 320 6.95 19.35 3.58
C VAL A 320 5.74 18.52 4.00
N GLU A 321 5.13 18.85 5.13
CA GLU A 321 3.90 18.19 5.60
C GLU A 321 2.66 18.49 4.76
N SER A 322 2.62 19.62 4.06
CA SER A 322 1.53 19.97 3.14
C SER A 322 1.65 19.27 1.79
N LEU A 323 2.82 18.70 1.46
CA LEU A 323 2.98 17.90 0.25
C LEU A 323 2.11 16.64 0.37
N TRP A 324 1.40 16.29 -0.70
CA TRP A 324 0.48 15.15 -0.70
C TRP A 324 1.20 13.83 -0.36
N THR A 325 2.50 13.72 -0.66
CA THR A 325 3.35 12.58 -0.28
C THR A 325 3.30 12.32 1.23
N SER A 326 3.32 13.37 2.05
CA SER A 326 3.18 13.28 3.50
C SER A 326 1.81 12.72 3.90
N GLN A 327 0.74 13.30 3.36
CA GLN A 327 -0.65 12.96 3.71
C GLN A 327 -1.01 11.50 3.38
N PHE A 328 -0.49 10.96 2.28
CA PHE A 328 -0.81 9.60 1.83
C PHE A 328 0.22 8.54 2.27
N SER A 329 1.40 8.93 2.75
CA SER A 329 2.48 8.00 3.11
C SER A 329 2.05 6.89 4.08
N VAL A 330 1.45 7.25 5.22
CA VAL A 330 1.08 6.29 6.28
C VAL A 330 -0.13 5.44 5.87
N PRO A 331 -1.26 6.00 5.38
CA PRO A 331 -2.38 5.19 4.90
C PRO A 331 -1.98 4.21 3.80
N LEU A 332 -1.12 4.64 2.87
CA LEU A 332 -0.63 3.81 1.78
C LEU A 332 0.27 2.68 2.29
N GLN A 333 1.17 2.96 3.24
CA GLN A 333 1.98 1.93 3.89
C GLN A 333 1.09 0.87 4.59
N LEU A 334 0.07 1.30 5.33
CA LEU A 334 -0.86 0.39 5.98
C LEU A 334 -1.60 -0.47 4.95
N PHE A 335 -2.13 0.15 3.89
CA PHE A 335 -2.79 -0.55 2.80
C PHE A 335 -1.86 -1.59 2.15
N LEU A 336 -0.61 -1.23 1.84
CA LEU A 336 0.38 -2.16 1.26
C LEU A 336 0.77 -3.28 2.22
N LEU A 337 0.87 -3.02 3.51
CA LEU A 337 1.09 -4.05 4.53
C LEU A 337 -0.08 -5.04 4.59
N THR A 338 -1.32 -4.57 4.43
CA THR A 338 -2.48 -5.48 4.37
C THR A 338 -2.47 -6.36 3.12
N ILE A 339 -2.12 -5.79 1.95
CA ILE A 339 -1.94 -6.55 0.70
C ILE A 339 -0.83 -7.58 0.87
N LEU A 340 0.30 -7.19 1.47
CA LEU A 340 1.44 -8.06 1.72
C LEU A 340 1.06 -9.23 2.65
N ALA A 341 0.33 -8.96 3.73
CA ALA A 341 -0.16 -9.98 4.65
C ALA A 341 -1.16 -10.94 3.97
N ALA A 342 -2.09 -10.42 3.16
CA ALA A 342 -3.04 -11.22 2.40
C ALA A 342 -2.33 -12.11 1.36
N ALA A 343 -1.37 -11.56 0.63
CA ALA A 343 -0.56 -12.30 -0.34
C ALA A 343 0.27 -13.41 0.35
N ALA A 344 0.92 -13.10 1.48
CA ALA A 344 1.65 -14.10 2.26
C ALA A 344 0.73 -15.22 2.77
N PHE A 345 -0.48 -14.89 3.22
CA PHE A 345 -1.47 -15.87 3.66
C PHE A 345 -1.96 -16.78 2.52
N LEU A 346 -2.24 -16.21 1.35
CA LEU A 346 -2.62 -16.97 0.16
C LEU A 346 -1.48 -17.88 -0.32
N LEU A 347 -0.24 -17.38 -0.29
CA LEU A 347 0.95 -18.17 -0.59
C LEU A 347 1.10 -19.34 0.39
N TYR A 348 0.93 -19.09 1.69
CA TYR A 348 0.96 -20.13 2.71
C TYR A 348 -0.09 -21.23 2.44
N ARG A 349 -1.33 -20.84 2.12
CA ARG A 349 -2.39 -21.80 1.75
C ARG A 349 -2.02 -22.60 0.51
N LEU A 350 -1.58 -21.93 -0.55
CA LEU A 350 -1.19 -22.57 -1.80
C LEU A 350 -0.07 -23.61 -1.59
N VAL A 351 0.95 -23.26 -0.81
CA VAL A 351 2.05 -24.17 -0.46
C VAL A 351 1.56 -25.35 0.38
N ASN A 352 0.66 -25.12 1.33
CA ASN A 352 0.12 -26.19 2.16
C ASN A 352 -0.73 -27.18 1.34
N ASP A 353 -1.61 -26.67 0.47
CA ASP A 353 -2.42 -27.49 -0.43
C ASP A 353 -1.55 -28.32 -1.38
N TYR A 354 -0.47 -27.72 -1.91
CA TYR A 354 0.49 -28.44 -2.74
C TYR A 354 1.24 -29.54 -1.97
N ARG A 355 1.63 -29.28 -0.71
CA ARG A 355 2.27 -30.29 0.15
C ARG A 355 1.35 -31.48 0.42
N GLU A 356 0.06 -31.24 0.63
CA GLU A 356 -0.92 -32.30 0.82
C GLU A 356 -1.14 -33.10 -0.46
N ALA A 357 -1.31 -32.43 -1.61
CA ALA A 357 -1.46 -33.08 -2.91
C ALA A 357 -0.21 -33.87 -3.33
N SER A 358 0.98 -33.44 -2.91
CA SER A 358 2.26 -34.08 -3.24
C SER A 358 2.63 -35.27 -2.35
N ARG A 359 1.77 -35.70 -1.42
CA ARG A 359 1.95 -36.98 -0.70
C ARG A 359 1.83 -38.14 -1.69
N SER A 360 2.97 -38.48 -2.29
CA SER A 360 3.14 -39.45 -3.37
C SER A 360 2.65 -40.87 -3.03
N PRO A 361 2.01 -41.60 -3.97
CA PRO A 361 1.67 -43.03 -3.84
C PRO A 361 2.84 -43.93 -3.44
N TYR A 362 4.07 -43.56 -3.82
CA TYR A 362 5.29 -44.31 -3.48
C TYR A 362 5.56 -44.36 -1.97
N ARG A 363 5.20 -43.31 -1.22
CA ARG A 363 5.35 -43.30 0.24
C ARG A 363 4.37 -44.26 0.91
N ILE A 364 3.19 -44.43 0.34
CA ILE A 364 2.20 -45.40 0.84
C ILE A 364 2.69 -46.83 0.56
N GLU A 365 3.24 -47.08 -0.63
CA GLU A 365 3.82 -48.38 -0.99
C GLU A 365 4.97 -48.77 -0.04
N GLU A 366 5.91 -47.85 0.21
CA GLU A 366 7.05 -48.08 1.11
C GLU A 366 6.61 -48.38 2.55
N ILE A 367 5.68 -47.59 3.11
CA ILE A 367 5.13 -47.82 4.44
C ILE A 367 4.44 -49.19 4.52
N LEU A 368 3.65 -49.56 3.51
CA LEU A 368 2.96 -50.85 3.48
C LEU A 368 3.94 -52.02 3.35
N ARG A 369 5.02 -51.89 2.57
CA ARG A 369 6.08 -52.91 2.51
C ARG A 369 6.74 -53.10 3.87
N GLU A 370 7.03 -52.01 4.58
CA GLU A 370 7.61 -52.06 5.91
C GLU A 370 6.66 -52.71 6.93
N GLU A 371 5.37 -52.36 6.90
CA GLU A 371 4.34 -52.96 7.75
C GLU A 371 4.17 -54.47 7.47
N ILE A 372 4.14 -54.87 6.19
CA ILE A 372 4.04 -56.28 5.80
C ILE A 372 5.29 -57.06 6.22
N GLY A 373 6.48 -56.46 6.05
CA GLY A 373 7.75 -57.05 6.47
C GLY A 373 7.88 -57.27 7.98
N LYS A 374 7.16 -56.50 8.80
CA LYS A 374 7.07 -56.71 10.26
C LYS A 374 6.15 -57.88 10.66
N GLY A 375 5.36 -58.41 9.73
CA GLY A 375 4.46 -59.53 9.95
C GLY A 375 3.14 -59.16 10.64
N GLU A 376 2.29 -60.17 10.85
CA GLU A 376 1.01 -59.98 11.54
C GLU A 376 1.21 -59.55 13.00
N SER A 377 0.29 -58.73 13.49
CA SER A 377 0.32 -58.21 14.85
C SER A 377 -1.08 -58.05 15.44
N SER A 378 -1.15 -57.63 16.70
CA SER A 378 -2.44 -57.30 17.33
C SER A 378 -3.25 -56.20 16.63
N LYS A 379 -2.65 -55.48 15.68
CA LYS A 379 -3.28 -54.41 14.89
C LYS A 379 -3.18 -54.62 13.38
N LEU A 380 -2.57 -55.70 12.89
CA LEU A 380 -2.39 -55.96 11.47
C LEU A 380 -2.62 -57.45 11.20
N GLU A 381 -3.51 -57.76 10.27
CA GLU A 381 -3.77 -59.14 9.84
C GLU A 381 -3.77 -59.23 8.32
N PHE A 382 -3.28 -60.35 7.81
CA PHE A 382 -3.24 -60.68 6.39
C PHE A 382 -4.29 -61.71 6.04
N LYS A 383 -4.87 -61.56 4.86
CA LYS A 383 -5.79 -62.51 4.25
C LYS A 383 -5.50 -62.58 2.76
N SER A 384 -5.38 -63.81 2.25
CA SER A 384 -5.05 -64.01 0.83
C SER A 384 -6.12 -63.49 -0.12
N SER A 385 -7.39 -63.51 0.29
CA SER A 385 -8.55 -63.14 -0.54
C SER A 385 -9.79 -62.88 0.33
N LEU A 386 -10.84 -62.33 -0.29
CA LEU A 386 -12.16 -62.20 0.30
C LEU A 386 -13.00 -63.47 0.09
N ARG A 387 -12.88 -64.13 -1.08
CA ARG A 387 -13.71 -65.28 -1.48
C ARG A 387 -13.01 -66.35 -2.29
N TRP A 388 -11.87 -66.05 -2.91
CA TRP A 388 -11.14 -67.05 -3.70
C TRP A 388 -10.32 -68.00 -2.81
N ASP A 389 -10.65 -69.28 -2.80
CA ASP A 389 -9.83 -70.27 -2.09
C ASP A 389 -8.64 -70.70 -2.96
N TYR A 390 -7.43 -70.33 -2.56
CA TYR A 390 -6.21 -70.69 -3.29
C TYR A 390 -5.83 -72.18 -3.18
N ARG A 391 -6.39 -72.93 -2.21
CA ARG A 391 -6.12 -74.37 -2.05
C ARG A 391 -7.08 -75.21 -2.87
N GLU A 392 -8.36 -74.83 -2.86
CA GLU A 392 -9.42 -75.54 -3.59
C GLU A 392 -9.69 -74.97 -5.00
N ASP A 393 -8.99 -73.88 -5.35
CA ASP A 393 -9.07 -73.12 -6.62
C ASP A 393 -10.52 -72.84 -7.05
N LYS A 394 -11.36 -72.46 -6.09
CA LYS A 394 -12.79 -72.17 -6.30
C LYS A 394 -13.30 -71.09 -5.36
N VAL A 395 -14.50 -70.59 -5.64
CA VAL A 395 -15.19 -69.63 -4.78
C VAL A 395 -15.60 -70.31 -3.46
N ASN A 396 -15.10 -69.79 -2.34
CA ASN A 396 -15.42 -70.24 -1.00
C ASN A 396 -16.04 -69.11 -0.17
N LYS A 397 -17.37 -69.13 -0.04
CA LYS A 397 -18.10 -68.13 0.75
C LYS A 397 -17.77 -68.17 2.25
N ALA A 398 -17.19 -69.26 2.76
CA ALA A 398 -16.78 -69.32 4.16
C ALA A 398 -15.61 -68.36 4.47
N LEU A 399 -14.84 -67.94 3.45
CA LEU A 399 -13.78 -66.94 3.60
C LEU A 399 -14.34 -65.56 3.97
N GLU A 400 -15.53 -65.20 3.45
CA GLU A 400 -16.21 -63.96 3.84
C GLU A 400 -16.48 -63.92 5.34
N ASP A 401 -16.92 -65.05 5.92
CA ASP A 401 -17.17 -65.14 7.36
C ASP A 401 -15.86 -65.01 8.17
N ILE A 402 -14.70 -65.37 7.62
CA ILE A 402 -13.39 -65.15 8.26
C ILE A 402 -13.05 -63.65 8.28
N ILE A 403 -13.26 -62.93 7.17
CA ILE A 403 -13.07 -61.48 7.10
C ILE A 403 -13.97 -60.76 8.11
N VAL A 404 -15.24 -61.15 8.16
CA VAL A 404 -16.23 -60.61 9.10
C VAL A 404 -15.78 -60.83 10.56
N LYS A 405 -15.40 -62.06 10.93
CA LYS A 405 -14.87 -62.36 12.29
C LYS A 405 -13.66 -61.50 12.65
N SER A 406 -12.74 -61.31 11.71
CA SER A 406 -11.53 -60.52 11.88
C SER A 406 -11.83 -59.04 12.17
N ILE A 407 -12.82 -58.49 11.46
CA ILE A 407 -13.32 -57.13 11.68
C ILE A 407 -13.97 -56.99 13.05
N ALA A 408 -14.78 -57.95 13.49
CA ALA A 408 -15.35 -57.94 14.85
C ALA A 408 -14.26 -58.03 15.92
N ALA A 409 -13.29 -58.94 15.77
CA ALA A 409 -12.18 -59.07 16.70
C ALA A 409 -11.38 -57.76 16.83
N PHE A 410 -11.06 -57.09 15.71
CA PHE A 410 -10.40 -55.78 15.74
C PHE A 410 -11.26 -54.70 16.40
N SER A 411 -12.55 -54.65 16.08
CA SER A 411 -13.48 -53.67 16.65
C SER A 411 -13.60 -53.82 18.17
N ASN A 412 -13.74 -55.06 18.64
CA ASN A 412 -13.85 -55.40 20.07
C ASN A 412 -12.54 -55.19 20.83
N ALA A 413 -11.41 -55.16 20.13
CA ALA A 413 -10.09 -54.89 20.67
C ALA A 413 -9.72 -53.39 20.57
N ARG A 414 -8.55 -53.07 20.01
CA ARG A 414 -7.99 -51.71 19.90
C ARG A 414 -8.16 -51.09 18.51
N GLY A 415 -8.96 -51.70 17.63
CA GLY A 415 -8.94 -51.43 16.19
C GLY A 415 -7.75 -52.11 15.52
N GLY A 416 -7.62 -51.93 14.21
CA GLY A 416 -6.53 -52.51 13.43
C GLY A 416 -6.73 -52.34 11.93
N THR A 417 -5.81 -52.91 11.17
CA THR A 417 -5.80 -52.94 9.71
C THR A 417 -5.86 -54.39 9.26
N LEU A 418 -6.73 -54.68 8.30
CA LEU A 418 -6.80 -55.95 7.60
C LEU A 418 -6.37 -55.72 6.16
N LEU A 419 -5.34 -56.45 5.71
CA LEU A 419 -4.88 -56.44 4.32
C LEU A 419 -5.38 -57.71 3.62
N ILE A 420 -6.15 -57.53 2.56
CA ILE A 420 -6.67 -58.60 1.72
C ILE A 420 -5.90 -58.59 0.39
N GLY A 421 -5.49 -59.77 -0.09
CA GLY A 421 -4.55 -59.93 -1.19
C GLY A 421 -3.10 -60.11 -0.72
N VAL A 422 -2.90 -60.47 0.55
CA VAL A 422 -1.58 -60.74 1.14
C VAL A 422 -1.63 -62.11 1.82
N ALA A 423 -0.68 -63.00 1.48
CA ALA A 423 -0.58 -64.31 2.11
C ALA A 423 -0.06 -64.21 3.56
N ASP A 424 -0.27 -65.26 4.35
CA ASP A 424 0.26 -65.36 5.72
C ASP A 424 1.80 -65.24 5.75
N SER A 425 2.48 -65.57 4.64
CA SER A 425 3.93 -65.40 4.46
C SER A 425 4.37 -63.95 4.19
N GLY A 426 3.44 -63.03 3.98
CA GLY A 426 3.70 -61.66 3.50
C GLY A 426 3.83 -61.54 1.98
N GLU A 427 3.64 -62.63 1.23
CA GLU A 427 3.61 -62.59 -0.25
C GLU A 427 2.40 -61.80 -0.75
N ILE A 428 2.62 -60.91 -1.73
CA ILE A 428 1.56 -60.09 -2.31
C ILE A 428 0.90 -60.89 -3.44
N LEU A 429 -0.33 -61.34 -3.18
CA LEU A 429 -1.13 -62.11 -4.13
C LEU A 429 -2.04 -61.23 -4.99
N GLY A 430 -2.49 -60.11 -4.42
CA GLY A 430 -3.50 -59.22 -5.00
C GLY A 430 -4.94 -59.73 -4.86
N ILE A 431 -5.90 -58.89 -5.26
CA ILE A 431 -7.35 -59.18 -5.20
C ILE A 431 -7.98 -59.41 -6.58
N GLU A 432 -7.17 -59.56 -7.62
CA GLU A 432 -7.62 -59.73 -9.00
C GLU A 432 -8.44 -61.03 -9.18
N LYS A 433 -8.07 -62.12 -8.47
CA LYS A 433 -8.88 -63.36 -8.46
C LYS A 433 -10.25 -63.17 -7.80
N ASP A 434 -10.37 -62.28 -6.83
CA ASP A 434 -11.67 -61.94 -6.25
C ASP A 434 -12.50 -61.09 -7.23
N TYR A 435 -11.88 -60.20 -8.01
CA TYR A 435 -12.58 -59.44 -9.06
C TYR A 435 -13.19 -60.36 -10.12
N ALA A 436 -12.46 -61.39 -10.55
CA ALA A 436 -12.89 -62.30 -11.61
C ALA A 436 -14.11 -63.16 -11.23
N VAL A 437 -14.41 -63.35 -9.94
CA VAL A 437 -15.52 -64.19 -9.47
C VAL A 437 -16.74 -63.40 -8.99
N LEU A 438 -16.66 -62.07 -9.00
CA LEU A 438 -17.80 -61.21 -8.74
C LEU A 438 -18.66 -61.08 -10.01
N ARG A 439 -19.94 -60.71 -9.83
CA ARG A 439 -20.91 -60.64 -10.95
C ARG A 439 -20.46 -59.68 -12.06
N GLN A 440 -19.66 -58.67 -11.70
CA GLN A 440 -19.04 -57.71 -12.60
C GLN A 440 -17.62 -57.46 -12.11
N GLU A 441 -16.67 -57.42 -13.04
CA GLU A 441 -15.25 -57.26 -12.75
C GLU A 441 -14.94 -55.82 -12.33
N GLY A 442 -14.01 -55.68 -11.39
CA GLY A 442 -13.41 -54.39 -11.04
C GLY A 442 -13.61 -53.95 -9.58
N ARG A 443 -12.81 -52.94 -9.22
CA ARG A 443 -12.68 -52.39 -7.86
C ARG A 443 -14.00 -51.93 -7.24
N ASP A 444 -14.80 -51.18 -7.98
CA ASP A 444 -16.03 -50.58 -7.44
C ASP A 444 -17.03 -51.65 -6.99
N TYR A 445 -17.18 -52.72 -7.76
CA TYR A 445 -18.07 -53.83 -7.42
C TYR A 445 -17.57 -54.65 -6.23
N TYR A 446 -16.27 -54.85 -6.12
CA TYR A 446 -15.66 -55.47 -4.94
C TYR A 446 -15.92 -54.64 -3.68
N GLU A 447 -15.73 -53.31 -3.74
CA GLU A 447 -15.96 -52.42 -2.60
C GLU A 447 -17.44 -52.41 -2.20
N ILE A 448 -18.36 -52.38 -3.17
CA ILE A 448 -19.81 -52.49 -2.93
C ILE A 448 -20.14 -53.84 -2.30
N HIS A 449 -19.62 -54.95 -2.83
CA HIS A 449 -19.85 -56.29 -2.28
C HIS A 449 -19.37 -56.39 -0.83
N LEU A 450 -18.15 -55.93 -0.54
CA LEU A 450 -17.59 -55.87 0.80
C LEU A 450 -18.43 -55.01 1.74
N ARG A 451 -18.84 -53.81 1.31
CA ARG A 451 -19.71 -52.93 2.12
C ARG A 451 -21.09 -53.54 2.38
N ASN A 452 -21.67 -54.22 1.39
CA ASN A 452 -22.95 -54.91 1.54
C ASN A 452 -22.85 -56.10 2.49
N LEU A 453 -21.78 -56.90 2.37
CA LEU A 453 -21.47 -57.97 3.31
C LEU A 453 -21.42 -57.42 4.74
N LEU A 454 -20.63 -56.37 4.98
CA LEU A 454 -20.48 -55.77 6.31
C LEU A 454 -21.76 -55.09 6.81
N GLY A 455 -22.46 -54.37 5.94
CA GLY A 455 -23.75 -53.74 6.23
C GLY A 455 -24.82 -54.77 6.61
N SER A 456 -24.85 -55.93 5.96
CA SER A 456 -25.77 -57.02 6.30
C SER A 456 -25.46 -57.69 7.64
N ARG A 457 -24.18 -57.70 8.06
CA ARG A 457 -23.73 -58.34 9.31
C ARG A 457 -23.77 -57.40 10.52
N TYR A 458 -23.44 -56.12 10.34
CA TYR A 458 -23.22 -55.17 11.42
C TYR A 458 -24.03 -53.87 11.30
N GLY A 459 -24.82 -53.73 10.24
CA GLY A 459 -25.59 -52.53 9.95
C GLY A 459 -24.77 -51.43 9.25
N VAL A 460 -25.45 -50.68 8.39
CA VAL A 460 -24.85 -49.61 7.57
C VAL A 460 -24.20 -48.52 8.44
N GLY A 461 -24.81 -48.18 9.58
CA GLY A 461 -24.28 -47.16 10.50
C GLY A 461 -22.92 -47.53 11.10
N TYR A 462 -22.70 -48.80 11.43
CA TYR A 462 -21.39 -49.28 11.88
C TYR A 462 -20.38 -49.23 10.74
N THR A 463 -20.71 -49.82 9.58
CA THR A 463 -19.81 -49.90 8.43
C THR A 463 -19.32 -48.51 7.99
N SER A 464 -20.22 -47.52 7.84
CA SER A 464 -19.85 -46.17 7.39
C SER A 464 -18.98 -45.39 8.38
N LYS A 465 -19.10 -45.66 9.69
CA LYS A 465 -18.42 -44.89 10.73
C LYS A 465 -17.11 -45.53 11.19
N ASN A 466 -17.07 -46.85 11.21
CA ASN A 466 -16.00 -47.62 11.85
C ASN A 466 -15.06 -48.30 10.87
N ILE A 467 -15.40 -48.33 9.58
CA ILE A 467 -14.62 -49.03 8.55
C ILE A 467 -14.25 -48.03 7.43
N ALA A 468 -12.96 -47.93 7.14
CA ALA A 468 -12.46 -47.24 5.96
C ALA A 468 -11.76 -48.25 5.04
N VAL A 469 -12.08 -48.23 3.75
CA VAL A 469 -11.53 -49.13 2.74
C VAL A 469 -10.75 -48.31 1.72
N ASP A 470 -9.55 -48.74 1.36
CA ASP A 470 -8.81 -48.25 0.20
C ASP A 470 -8.05 -49.38 -0.49
N PHE A 471 -7.56 -49.10 -1.71
CA PHE A 471 -6.99 -50.08 -2.62
C PHE A 471 -5.57 -49.66 -3.04
N PRO A 472 -4.56 -49.82 -2.16
CA PRO A 472 -3.20 -49.46 -2.50
C PRO A 472 -2.61 -50.47 -3.51
N TRP A 473 -1.80 -49.95 -4.43
CA TRP A 473 -1.00 -50.76 -5.34
C TRP A 473 0.33 -51.12 -4.69
N LEU A 474 0.70 -52.40 -4.74
CA LEU A 474 1.90 -52.93 -4.11
C LEU A 474 2.49 -54.05 -4.96
N SER A 475 3.78 -53.96 -5.31
CA SER A 475 4.46 -55.00 -6.13
C SER A 475 3.72 -55.34 -7.43
N GLY A 476 3.07 -54.36 -8.05
CA GLY A 476 2.33 -54.54 -9.31
C GLY A 476 0.96 -55.22 -9.17
N HIS A 477 0.47 -55.44 -7.95
CA HIS A 477 -0.87 -55.96 -7.67
C HIS A 477 -1.67 -54.93 -6.85
N GLU A 478 -2.99 -54.94 -7.00
CA GLU A 478 -3.87 -54.16 -6.12
C GLU A 478 -4.24 -55.00 -4.90
N ILE A 479 -4.12 -54.44 -3.69
CA ILE A 479 -4.58 -55.09 -2.46
C ILE A 479 -5.75 -54.29 -1.87
N CYS A 480 -6.59 -54.92 -1.06
CA CYS A 480 -7.64 -54.21 -0.33
C CYS A 480 -7.20 -53.99 1.11
N ARG A 481 -7.14 -52.73 1.55
CA ARG A 481 -6.83 -52.34 2.92
C ARG A 481 -8.09 -51.87 3.62
N ILE A 482 -8.46 -52.59 4.69
CA ILE A 482 -9.57 -52.24 5.56
C ILE A 482 -9.00 -51.72 6.88
N ARG A 483 -9.25 -50.44 7.20
CA ARG A 483 -8.95 -49.86 8.52
C ARG A 483 -10.19 -49.91 9.40
N ILE A 484 -10.07 -50.61 10.52
CA ILE A 484 -11.13 -50.79 11.51
C ILE A 484 -10.84 -49.91 12.72
N ARG A 485 -11.73 -48.95 12.99
CA ARG A 485 -11.66 -48.12 14.20
C ARG A 485 -12.03 -48.94 15.42
N ARG A 486 -11.35 -48.67 16.53
CA ARG A 486 -11.71 -49.20 17.86
C ARG A 486 -13.21 -49.01 18.13
N GLY A 487 -13.92 -50.09 18.40
CA GLY A 487 -15.35 -50.11 18.67
C GLY A 487 -15.69 -49.37 19.97
N ARG A 488 -16.79 -48.60 19.92
CA ARG A 488 -17.40 -47.92 21.09
C ARG A 488 -18.44 -48.79 21.81
N GLN A 489 -18.94 -49.82 21.14
CA GLN A 489 -19.90 -50.79 21.64
C GLN A 489 -19.42 -52.20 21.25
N PRO A 490 -19.81 -53.24 22.01
CA PRO A 490 -19.48 -54.62 21.66
C PRO A 490 -20.13 -55.00 20.33
N LEU A 491 -19.36 -55.64 19.45
CA LEU A 491 -19.81 -56.12 18.16
C LEU A 491 -19.91 -57.64 18.19
N PHE A 492 -21.14 -58.16 18.16
CA PHE A 492 -21.43 -59.59 18.05
C PHE A 492 -21.51 -60.00 16.58
N THR A 493 -21.11 -61.22 16.27
CA THR A 493 -21.14 -61.75 14.90
C THR A 493 -21.98 -63.02 14.87
N THR A 494 -23.03 -63.03 14.05
CA THR A 494 -23.84 -64.22 13.82
C THR A 494 -23.09 -65.21 12.94
N VAL A 495 -22.85 -66.42 13.44
CA VAL A 495 -22.25 -67.53 12.69
C VAL A 495 -23.23 -68.70 12.62
N LYS A 496 -23.05 -69.60 11.64
CA LYS A 496 -23.82 -70.85 11.59
C LYS A 496 -23.23 -71.88 12.56
N SER A 497 -24.07 -72.46 13.40
CA SER A 497 -23.71 -73.59 14.26
C SER A 497 -23.50 -74.87 13.44
N LYS A 498 -22.93 -75.91 14.05
CA LYS A 498 -22.80 -77.26 13.46
C LYS A 498 -24.15 -77.83 12.99
N ASN A 499 -25.24 -77.41 13.63
CA ASN A 499 -26.62 -77.82 13.31
C ASN A 499 -27.32 -76.86 12.33
N GLY A 500 -26.60 -75.89 11.75
CA GLY A 500 -27.13 -74.93 10.77
C GLY A 500 -27.88 -73.73 11.35
N SER A 501 -28.20 -73.72 12.65
CA SER A 501 -28.85 -72.58 13.32
C SER A 501 -27.92 -71.37 13.48
N PRO A 502 -28.41 -70.13 13.32
CA PRO A 502 -27.63 -68.92 13.57
C PRO A 502 -27.37 -68.77 15.07
N VAL A 503 -26.11 -68.56 15.46
CA VAL A 503 -25.68 -68.31 16.84
C VAL A 503 -24.79 -67.08 16.86
N GLU A 504 -25.05 -66.16 17.79
CA GLU A 504 -24.19 -65.00 18.01
C GLU A 504 -22.94 -65.40 18.78
N LYS A 505 -21.78 -64.98 18.27
CA LYS A 505 -20.49 -65.17 18.92
C LYS A 505 -19.78 -63.84 19.12
N PHE A 506 -19.03 -63.75 20.21
CA PHE A 506 -18.22 -62.59 20.53
C PHE A 506 -16.75 -62.90 20.26
N PHE A 507 -16.16 -62.16 19.30
CA PHE A 507 -14.77 -62.36 18.89
C PHE A 507 -13.88 -61.25 19.45
N ILE A 508 -12.71 -61.62 19.97
CA ILE A 508 -11.68 -60.69 20.47
C ILE A 508 -10.33 -60.99 19.82
N ARG A 509 -9.42 -60.01 19.88
CA ARG A 509 -8.01 -60.24 19.52
C ARG A 509 -7.23 -60.76 20.71
N SER A 510 -6.48 -61.84 20.47
CA SER A 510 -5.44 -62.35 21.37
C SER A 510 -4.16 -62.57 20.57
N GLY A 511 -3.16 -61.70 20.78
CA GLY A 511 -1.97 -61.65 19.92
C GLY A 511 -2.34 -61.32 18.47
N ASN A 512 -1.85 -62.11 17.50
CA ASN A 512 -2.22 -62.04 16.09
C ASN A 512 -3.48 -62.85 15.74
N THR A 513 -4.11 -63.55 16.70
CA THR A 513 -5.26 -64.43 16.43
C THR A 513 -6.60 -63.82 16.85
N SER A 514 -7.67 -64.23 16.15
CA SER A 514 -9.06 -63.92 16.51
C SER A 514 -9.65 -65.08 17.31
N GLN A 515 -9.96 -64.86 18.59
CA GLN A 515 -10.50 -65.88 19.49
C GLN A 515 -11.98 -65.63 19.80
N VAL A 516 -12.73 -66.71 19.96
CA VAL A 516 -14.13 -66.65 20.42
C VAL A 516 -14.16 -66.72 21.94
N LEU A 517 -14.93 -65.84 22.56
CA LEU A 517 -15.36 -66.00 23.94
C LEU A 517 -16.74 -66.66 23.93
N ASP A 518 -16.83 -67.89 24.45
CA ASP A 518 -18.08 -68.65 24.50
C ASP A 518 -18.74 -68.60 25.90
N ASN A 519 -17.99 -68.33 26.97
CA ASN A 519 -18.52 -68.25 28.33
C ASN A 519 -19.23 -66.89 28.57
N PRO A 520 -20.55 -66.87 28.88
CA PRO A 520 -21.27 -65.62 29.13
C PRO A 520 -20.63 -64.74 30.21
N SER A 521 -20.12 -65.33 31.29
CA SER A 521 -19.49 -64.58 32.39
C SER A 521 -18.22 -63.86 31.93
N GLU A 522 -17.44 -64.51 31.08
CA GLU A 522 -16.20 -63.96 30.53
C GLU A 522 -16.49 -62.84 29.51
N ILE A 523 -17.49 -63.03 28.64
CA ILE A 523 -17.97 -62.01 27.71
C ILE A 523 -18.43 -60.78 28.50
N THR A 524 -19.28 -60.96 29.52
CA THR A 524 -19.78 -59.84 30.34
C THR A 524 -18.64 -59.10 31.02
N ASN A 525 -17.69 -59.81 31.63
CA ASN A 525 -16.54 -59.18 32.29
C ASN A 525 -15.65 -58.40 31.29
N TYR A 526 -15.38 -58.98 30.12
CA TYR A 526 -14.64 -58.32 29.05
C TYR A 526 -15.37 -57.05 28.60
N ILE A 527 -16.68 -57.13 28.38
CA ILE A 527 -17.48 -55.99 27.92
C ILE A 527 -17.45 -54.86 28.96
N LEU A 528 -17.64 -55.19 30.23
CA LEU A 528 -17.61 -54.21 31.31
C LEU A 528 -16.25 -53.52 31.41
N THR A 529 -15.17 -54.29 31.36
CA THR A 529 -13.81 -53.75 31.48
C THR A 529 -13.43 -52.89 30.26
N ARG A 530 -13.78 -53.34 29.05
CA ARG A 530 -13.34 -52.71 27.79
C ARG A 530 -14.23 -51.53 27.37
N PHE A 531 -15.53 -51.56 27.64
CA PHE A 531 -16.50 -50.59 27.11
C PHE A 531 -17.16 -49.70 28.18
N SER A 532 -17.20 -50.07 29.46
CA SER A 532 -17.93 -49.29 30.48
C SER A 532 -17.29 -47.94 30.84
N ARG A 533 -15.98 -47.76 30.64
CA ARG A 533 -15.30 -46.47 30.88
C ARG A 533 -15.86 -45.32 30.04
N TRP A 534 -16.61 -45.58 28.97
CA TRP A 534 -17.22 -44.54 28.15
C TRP A 534 -18.57 -44.02 28.68
N ARG A 535 -19.23 -44.75 29.61
CA ARG A 535 -20.54 -44.35 30.17
C ARG A 535 -20.44 -43.40 31.36
N ILE A 536 -19.36 -43.43 32.14
CA ILE A 536 -19.25 -42.63 33.38
C ILE A 536 -18.93 -41.15 33.10
N GLY A 537 -18.33 -40.83 31.94
CA GLY A 537 -17.92 -39.46 31.60
C GLY A 537 -18.99 -38.56 30.96
N LYS A 538 -20.26 -38.99 30.85
CA LYS A 538 -21.34 -38.18 30.25
C LYS A 538 -22.58 -37.98 31.11
N SER A 539 -22.65 -38.57 32.32
CA SER A 539 -23.77 -38.39 33.23
C SER A 539 -23.41 -37.75 34.58
N PHE A 540 -22.17 -37.25 34.74
CA PHE A 540 -21.72 -36.52 35.93
C PHE A 540 -21.24 -35.10 35.59
N SER A 541 -21.97 -34.43 34.70
CA SER A 541 -22.11 -32.97 34.71
C SER A 541 -23.59 -32.61 34.85
N ALA A 542 -24.21 -33.17 35.90
CA ALA A 542 -25.26 -32.48 36.65
C ALA A 542 -24.54 -31.41 37.48
N SER A 543 -25.09 -30.26 37.82
CA SER A 543 -26.46 -29.89 38.19
C SER A 543 -26.42 -28.40 38.51
#